data_AF-A0A377WPS9-F1
#
_entry.id   AF-A0A377WPS9-F1
#
_cell.length_a   1.000
_cell.length_b   1.000
_cell.length_c   1.000
_cell.angle_alpha   90.00
_cell.angle_beta   90.00
_cell.angle_gamma   90.00
#
_symmetry.space_group_name_H-M   'P 1'
#
loop_
_entity.id
_entity.type
_entity.pdbx_description
1 polymer ?
#
loop_
_entity_poly.entity_id
_entity_poly.type
_entity_poly.pdbx_seq_one_letter_code
_entity_poly.pdbx_strand_id
1 'polypeptide(L)' 'MGLAASAQEPYVNTAGLNVVVLGGGDTAMDCVRTALRHGARQVTCALSAR' A
#
# COMPACT_ATOMS: atom_id res chain seq x y z
N MET A 1 -10.25 13.46 -11.64
CA MET A 1 -11.16 12.34 -11.26
C MET A 1 -11.88 12.76 -10.00
N GLY A 2 -13.19 13.03 -10.11
CA GLY A 2 -13.99 13.70 -9.07
C GLY A 2 -15.17 12.85 -8.64
N LEU A 3 -14.89 11.77 -7.91
CA LEU A 3 -15.90 11.08 -7.12
C LEU A 3 -15.96 11.77 -5.75
N ALA A 4 -17.16 11.97 -5.23
CA ALA A 4 -17.33 12.48 -3.87
C ALA A 4 -16.74 11.47 -2.88
N ALA A 5 -16.08 11.95 -1.83
CA ALA A 5 -15.60 11.09 -0.76
C ALA A 5 -16.79 10.32 -0.16
N SER A 6 -16.74 8.99 -0.18
CA SER A 6 -17.76 8.15 0.45
C SER A 6 -17.32 7.85 1.89
N ALA A 7 -18.29 7.77 2.82
CA ALA A 7 -17.99 7.40 4.20
C ALA A 7 -17.51 5.94 4.31
N GLN A 8 -17.87 5.12 3.32
CA GLN A 8 -17.55 3.70 3.24
C GLN A 8 -16.12 3.43 2.75
N GLU A 9 -15.49 4.40 2.06
CA GLU A 9 -14.15 4.24 1.47
C GLU A 9 -13.29 5.47 1.80
N PRO A 10 -12.89 5.65 3.07
CA PRO A 10 -12.03 6.75 3.46
C PRO A 10 -10.68 6.67 2.75
N TYR A 11 -10.13 7.84 2.41
CA TYR A 11 -8.77 7.91 1.91
C TYR A 11 -7.78 7.38 2.97
N VAL A 12 -6.92 6.46 2.55
CA VAL A 12 -5.89 5.87 3.41
C VAL A 12 -4.54 6.51 3.11
N ASN A 13 -3.99 7.20 4.11
CA ASN A 13 -2.62 7.70 4.07
C ASN A 13 -1.69 6.68 4.73
N THR A 14 -0.62 6.29 4.03
CA THR A 14 0.36 5.32 4.52
C THR A 14 1.54 5.96 5.27
N ALA A 15 1.63 7.30 5.34
CA ALA A 15 2.71 8.00 6.02
C ALA A 15 2.85 7.57 7.49
N GLY A 16 4.07 7.17 7.88
CA GLY A 16 4.37 6.69 9.24
C GLY A 16 3.82 5.30 9.59
N LEU A 17 3.06 4.66 8.71
CA LEU A 17 2.48 3.34 8.96
C LEU A 17 3.45 2.20 8.61
N ASN A 18 3.19 1.03 9.19
CA ASN A 18 3.77 -0.23 8.72
C ASN A 18 2.82 -0.86 7.71
N VAL A 19 3.29 -1.08 6.48
CA VAL A 19 2.49 -1.58 5.37
C VAL A 19 2.96 -2.99 5.00
N VAL A 20 2.00 -3.92 4.83
CA VAL A 20 2.28 -5.26 4.30
C VAL A 20 1.62 -5.40 2.94
N VAL A 21 2.39 -5.76 1.92
CA VAL A 21 1.91 -6.09 0.58
C VAL A 21 1.85 -7.61 0.46
N LEU A 22 0.66 -8.15 0.20
CA LEU A 22 0.45 -9.58 0.03
C LEU A 22 0.58 -9.95 -1.45
N GLY A 23 1.44 -10.92 -1.77
CA GLY A 23 1.72 -11.36 -3.14
C GLY A 23 3.17 -11.10 -3.56
N GLY A 24 3.44 -11.24 -4.87
CA GLY A 24 4.78 -11.03 -5.46
C GLY A 24 4.69 -10.57 -6.91
N GLY A 25 5.83 -10.29 -7.52
CA GLY A 25 5.93 -9.76 -8.89
C GLY A 25 5.93 -8.23 -8.98
N ASP A 26 5.87 -7.69 -10.20
CA ASP A 26 6.04 -6.26 -10.46
C ASP A 26 4.95 -5.40 -9.83
N THR A 27 3.69 -5.87 -9.87
CA THR A 27 2.57 -5.14 -9.23
C THR A 27 2.78 -4.99 -7.73
N ALA A 28 3.22 -6.05 -7.06
CA ALA A 28 3.52 -5.98 -5.63
C ALA A 28 4.67 -5.00 -5.35
N MET A 29 5.71 -5.01 -6.18
CA MET A 29 6.84 -4.08 -6.07
C MET A 29 6.46 -2.63 -6.34
N ASP A 30 5.53 -2.37 -7.26
CA ASP A 30 4.98 -1.02 -7.49
C ASP A 30 4.15 -0.54 -6.29
N CYS A 31 3.37 -1.42 -5.66
CA CYS A 31 2.69 -1.11 -4.41
C CYS A 31 3.69 -0.78 -3.29
N VAL A 32 4.77 -1.55 -3.16
CA VAL A 32 5.84 -1.29 -2.17
C VAL A 32 6.48 0.08 -2.42
N ARG A 33 6.88 0.36 -3.67
CA ARG A 33 7.52 1.62 -4.05
C ARG A 33 6.61 2.81 -3.81
N THR A 34 5.33 2.65 -4.10
CA THR A 34 4.30 3.66 -3.87
C THR A 34 4.15 3.95 -2.38
N ALA A 35 3.99 2.92 -1.54
CA ALA A 35 3.88 3.08 -0.09
C ALA A 35 5.10 3.78 0.52
N LEU A 36 6.31 3.45 0.07
CA LEU A 36 7.55 4.13 0.49
C LEU A 36 7.56 5.60 0.08
N ARG A 37 7.16 5.94 -1.16
CA ARG A 37 7.07 7.32 -1.64
C ARG A 37 6.02 8.15 -0.88
N HIS A 38 4.97 7.51 -0.37
CA HIS A 38 3.99 8.13 0.52
C HIS A 38 4.46 8.26 1.98
N GLY A 39 5.70 7.85 2.29
CA GLY A 39 6.31 8.04 3.61
C GLY A 39 5.97 6.96 4.62
N ALA A 40 5.61 5.75 4.18
CA ALA A 40 5.45 4.61 5.08
C ALA A 40 6.73 4.38 5.90
N ARG A 41 6.57 4.05 7.20
CA ARG A 41 7.68 3.80 8.12
C ARG A 41 8.41 2.50 7.77
N GLN A 42 7.65 1.48 7.41
CA GLN A 42 8.16 0.17 7.02
C GLN A 42 7.21 -0.42 5.99
N VAL A 43 7.76 -1.06 4.95
CA VAL A 43 6.97 -1.81 3.98
C VAL A 43 7.55 -3.22 3.86
N THR A 44 6.71 -4.24 3.98
CA THR A 44 7.10 -5.65 3.83
C THR A 44 6.27 -6.30 2.75
N CYS A 45 6.93 -6.97 1.81
CA CYS A 45 6.26 -7.81 0.83
C CYS A 45 6.23 -9.25 1.37
N ALA A 46 5.04 -9.84 1.48
CA ALA A 46 4.85 -11.20 1.95
C ALA A 46 4.24 -12.04 0.82
N LEU A 47 5.06 -12.92 0.26
CA LEU A 47 4.63 -13.97 -0.66
C LEU A 47 4.47 -15.26 0.15
N SER A 48 3.34 -15.94 -0.01
CA SER A 48 3.17 -17.28 0.54
C SER A 48 3.99 -18.26 -0.31
N ALA A 49 5.18 -18.62 0.16
CA ALA A 49 5.93 -19.74 -0.37
C ALA A 49 5.32 -21.01 0.26
N ARG A 50 4.46 -21.69 -0.51
CA ARG A 50 4.20 -23.10 -0.27
C ARG A 50 5.19 -23.92 -1.07
#